data_AF-A0A2N2BMK9-F1
#
_entry.id   AF-A0A2N2BMK9-F1
#
_cell.length_a   1.000
_cell.length_b   1.000
_cell.length_c   1.000
_cell.angle_alpha   90.00
_cell.angle_beta   90.00
_cell.angle_gamma   90.00
#
_symmetry.space_group_name_H-M   'P 1'
#
loop_
_entity.id
_entity.type
_entity.pdbx_description
1 polymer ?
#
loop_
_entity_poly.entity_id
_entity_poly.type
_entity_poly.pdbx_seq_one_letter_code
_entity_poly.pdbx_strand_id
1 'polypeptide(L)'
;MNQKRHLDMTAEEKANIATCTGNKDEHPCKNPIFRCSECGNYGCDQEVLDKCTEQGFKNGKCLHCGATGTRIPVMKDEMAEFIAQWEKEVPGIES
;
A
#
# COMPACT_ATOMS: atom_id res chain seq x y z
N MET A 1 14.33 -6.90 6.05
CA MET A 1 14.05 -6.68 4.62
C MET A 1 14.55 -5.30 4.22
N ASN A 2 15.47 -5.23 3.24
CA ASN A 2 16.13 -3.99 2.82
C ASN A 2 15.43 -3.45 1.56
N GLN A 3 14.19 -2.96 1.71
CA GLN A 3 13.37 -2.47 0.59
C GLN A 3 13.67 -0.99 0.31
N LYS A 4 14.01 -0.66 -0.94
CA LYS A 4 14.31 0.71 -1.41
C LYS A 4 13.04 1.56 -1.44
N ARG A 5 13.18 2.88 -1.28
CA ARG A 5 12.04 3.81 -1.50
C ARG A 5 11.70 3.84 -3.00
N HIS A 6 10.45 4.13 -3.33
CA HIS A 6 9.97 4.16 -4.72
C HIS A 6 10.80 5.06 -5.66
N LEU A 7 11.29 6.20 -5.15
CA LEU A 7 12.10 7.14 -5.91
C LEU A 7 13.47 6.57 -6.30
N ASP A 8 13.98 5.62 -5.50
CA ASP A 8 15.33 5.06 -5.63
C ASP A 8 15.32 3.76 -6.48
N MET A 9 14.17 3.39 -7.06
CA MET A 9 13.98 2.15 -7.83
C MET A 9 14.16 2.36 -9.34
N THR A 10 14.73 1.35 -10.02
CA THR A 10 14.79 1.29 -11.49
C THR A 10 13.42 1.11 -12.11
N ALA A 11 13.30 1.33 -13.42
CA ALA A 11 12.04 1.09 -14.15
C ALA A 11 11.59 -0.37 -14.08
N GLU A 12 12.54 -1.31 -14.13
CA GLU A 12 12.29 -2.75 -14.01
C GLU A 12 11.79 -3.12 -12.61
N GLU A 13 12.45 -2.61 -11.56
CA GLU A 13 11.99 -2.78 -10.18
C GLU A 13 10.57 -2.21 -10.00
N LYS A 14 10.28 -1.04 -10.59
CA LYS A 14 8.95 -0.42 -10.52
C LYS A 14 7.87 -1.24 -11.22
N ALA A 15 8.19 -1.94 -12.31
CA ALA A 15 7.25 -2.80 -13.03
C ALA A 15 6.80 -4.02 -12.21
N ASN A 16 7.58 -4.38 -11.19
CA ASN A 16 7.30 -5.50 -10.28
C ASN A 16 6.58 -5.09 -9.00
N ILE A 17 6.27 -3.80 -8.81
CA ILE A 17 5.44 -3.36 -7.69
C ILE A 17 4.02 -3.88 -7.87
N ALA A 18 3.42 -4.35 -6.77
CA ALA A 18 2.05 -4.79 -6.72
C ALA A 18 1.09 -3.63 -7.06
N THR A 19 0.05 -3.95 -7.82
CA THR A 19 -0.95 -2.99 -8.27
C THR A 19 -2.17 -3.05 -7.38
N CYS A 20 -2.70 -1.88 -7.02
CA CYS A 20 -3.91 -1.77 -6.22
C CYS A 20 -5.13 -2.31 -6.96
N THR A 21 -5.85 -3.20 -6.29
CA THR A 21 -7.03 -3.92 -6.78
C THR A 21 -8.34 -3.22 -6.43
N GLY A 22 -8.30 -2.14 -5.65
CA GLY A 22 -9.47 -1.35 -5.29
C GLY A 22 -10.05 -0.55 -6.46
N ASN A 23 -11.22 0.04 -6.24
CA ASN A 23 -11.95 0.84 -7.23
C ASN A 23 -11.91 2.33 -6.88
N LYS A 24 -11.76 3.18 -7.91
CA LYS A 24 -11.84 4.63 -7.90
C LYS A 24 -12.97 5.05 -8.84
N ASP A 25 -14.05 5.62 -8.29
CA ASP A 25 -15.25 6.02 -9.03
C ASP A 25 -15.67 4.96 -10.09
N GLU A 26 -15.84 3.71 -9.66
CA GLU A 26 -16.22 2.55 -10.50
C GLU A 26 -15.15 1.99 -11.46
N HIS A 27 -13.94 2.55 -11.48
CA HIS A 27 -12.82 2.04 -12.28
C HIS A 27 -11.72 1.43 -11.42
N PRO A 28 -11.00 0.39 -11.89
CA PRO A 28 -9.85 -0.13 -11.15
C PRO A 28 -8.81 0.95 -10.92
N CYS A 29 -8.37 1.11 -9.66
CA CYS A 29 -7.46 2.15 -9.22
C CYS A 29 -6.10 2.09 -9.92
N LYS A 30 -5.50 0.89 -9.96
CA LYS A 30 -4.22 0.60 -10.63
C LYS A 30 -2.99 1.37 -10.13
N ASN A 31 -3.09 2.14 -9.05
CA ASN A 31 -1.91 2.75 -8.41
C ASN A 31 -1.01 1.69 -7.76
N PRO A 32 0.29 1.96 -7.56
CA PRO A 32 1.18 1.08 -6.80
C PRO A 32 0.70 0.88 -5.35
N ILE A 33 0.87 -0.32 -4.81
CA ILE A 33 0.67 -0.62 -3.39
C ILE A 33 1.93 -0.28 -2.59
N PHE A 34 1.71 0.29 -1.42
CA PHE A 34 2.72 0.53 -0.40
C PHE A 34 2.32 -0.13 0.91
N ARG A 35 3.30 -0.42 1.75
CA ARG A 35 3.13 -0.75 3.17
C ARG A 35 3.72 0.33 4.06
N CYS A 36 3.19 0.47 5.26
CA CYS A 36 3.67 1.39 6.27
C CYS A 36 4.75 0.69 7.09
N SER A 37 5.95 1.26 7.13
CA SER A 37 7.07 0.72 7.92
C SER A 37 6.82 0.73 9.44
N GLU A 38 5.90 1.56 9.93
CA GLU A 38 5.63 1.74 11.37
C GLU A 38 4.57 0.81 11.91
N CYS A 39 3.50 0.57 11.15
CA CYS A 39 2.36 -0.22 11.64
C CYS A 39 1.97 -1.38 10.73
N GLY A 40 2.58 -1.56 9.55
CA GLY A 40 2.23 -2.65 8.63
C GLY A 40 1.03 -2.37 7.72
N ASN A 41 0.24 -1.31 7.97
CA ASN A 41 -0.90 -0.95 7.12
C ASN A 41 -0.48 -0.85 5.65
N TYR A 42 -1.28 -1.41 4.75
CA TYR A 42 -1.00 -1.39 3.32
C TYR A 42 -2.13 -0.74 2.52
N GLY A 43 -1.85 -0.46 1.24
CA GLY A 43 -2.82 0.07 0.30
C GLY A 43 -2.18 1.03 -0.70
N CYS A 44 -2.99 1.57 -1.60
CA CYS A 44 -2.51 2.61 -2.52
C CYS A 44 -2.41 3.97 -1.85
N ASP A 45 -1.61 4.85 -2.44
CA ASP A 45 -1.59 6.27 -2.11
C ASP A 45 -2.45 7.07 -3.10
N GLN A 46 -3.23 8.00 -2.57
CA GLN A 46 -4.09 8.91 -3.33
C GLN A 46 -3.90 10.34 -2.83
N GLU A 47 -4.21 11.32 -3.68
CA GLU A 47 -4.12 12.74 -3.30
C GLU A 47 -5.30 13.18 -2.41
N VAL A 48 -6.44 12.47 -2.52
CA VAL A 48 -7.70 12.75 -1.83
C VAL A 48 -8.08 11.55 -0.95
N LEU A 49 -8.79 11.78 0.15
CA LEU A 49 -9.34 10.70 0.99
C LEU A 49 -10.45 9.95 0.25
N ASP A 50 -10.61 8.67 0.59
CA ASP A 50 -11.67 7.79 0.11
C ASP A 50 -11.78 7.74 -1.42
N LYS A 51 -10.65 7.98 -2.11
CA LYS A 51 -10.61 8.01 -3.57
C LYS A 51 -10.50 6.62 -4.18
N CYS A 52 -9.99 5.67 -3.41
CA CYS A 52 -9.91 4.25 -3.76
C CYS A 52 -10.40 3.42 -2.58
N THR A 53 -11.13 2.34 -2.84
CA THR A 53 -11.61 1.42 -1.79
C THR A 53 -10.48 0.75 -1.01
N GLU A 54 -9.32 0.56 -1.66
CA GLU A 54 -8.10 -0.03 -1.06
C GLU A 54 -7.03 1.05 -0.83
N GLN A 55 -7.47 2.23 -0.39
CA GLN A 55 -6.58 3.34 -0.07
C GLN A 55 -5.95 3.13 1.31
N GLY A 56 -4.63 3.03 1.36
CA GLY A 56 -3.87 2.95 2.62
C GLY A 56 -3.23 4.28 3.02
N PHE A 57 -3.07 5.19 2.05
CA PHE A 57 -2.31 6.43 2.22
C PHE A 57 -3.00 7.63 1.57
N LYS A 58 -2.76 8.81 2.14
CA LYS A 58 -3.09 10.11 1.51
C LYS A 58 -1.84 10.98 1.44
N ASN A 59 -1.36 11.28 0.23
CA ASN A 59 -0.12 12.02 0.00
C ASN A 59 1.05 11.50 0.87
N GLY A 60 1.17 10.18 0.99
CA GLY A 60 2.21 9.52 1.77
C GLY A 60 2.03 9.54 3.29
N LYS A 61 0.91 10.02 3.80
CA LYS A 61 0.47 9.83 5.18
C LYS A 61 -0.29 8.51 5.30
N CYS A 62 0.10 7.63 6.22
CA CYS A 62 -0.61 6.40 6.52
C CYS A 62 -1.98 6.72 7.13
N LEU A 63 -3.06 6.14 6.59
CA LEU A 63 -4.42 6.37 7.07
C LEU A 63 -4.73 5.64 8.38
N HIS A 64 -4.00 4.57 8.69
CA HIS A 64 -4.18 3.82 9.92
C HIS A 64 -3.50 4.49 11.13
N CYS A 65 -2.18 4.72 11.06
CA CYS A 65 -1.41 5.26 12.21
C CYS A 65 -1.10 6.77 12.13
N GLY A 66 -1.37 7.41 10.99
CA GLY A 66 -1.11 8.83 10.78
C GLY A 66 0.36 9.20 10.49
N ALA A 67 1.29 8.25 10.53
CA ALA A 67 2.71 8.50 10.24
C ALA A 67 2.95 8.92 8.77
N THR A 68 3.98 9.71 8.53
CA THR A 68 4.37 10.22 7.21
C THR A 68 5.77 9.74 6.83
N GLY A 69 6.04 9.55 5.53
CA GLY A 69 7.37 9.14 5.06
C GLY A 69 7.68 7.65 5.30
N THR A 70 6.66 6.86 5.60
CA THR A 70 6.77 5.44 5.98
C THR A 70 6.43 4.48 4.85
N ARG A 71 6.15 4.99 3.65
CA ARG A 71 5.76 4.20 2.48
C ARG A 71 6.93 3.39 1.96
N ILE A 72 6.75 2.07 1.96
CA ILE A 72 7.63 1.14 1.28
C ILE A 72 6.84 0.45 0.17
N PRO A 73 7.30 0.48 -1.10
CA PRO A 73 6.65 -0.26 -2.19
C PRO A 73 6.58 -1.75 -1.88
N VAL A 74 5.46 -2.39 -2.21
CA VAL A 74 5.29 -3.84 -2.06
C VAL A 74 5.46 -4.50 -3.42
N MET A 75 6.37 -5.48 -3.54
CA MET A 75 6.51 -6.23 -4.78
C MET A 75 5.39 -7.26 -4.96
N LYS A 76 5.11 -7.64 -6.21
CA LYS A 76 4.05 -8.60 -6.56
C LYS A 76 4.23 -9.96 -5.87
N ASP A 77 5.46 -10.44 -5.75
CA ASP A 77 5.83 -11.71 -5.13
C ASP A 77 5.77 -11.67 -3.60
N GLU A 78 5.89 -10.49 -2.99
CA GLU A 78 5.84 -10.28 -1.54
C GLU A 78 4.41 -9.94 -1.02
N MET A 79 3.47 -9.59 -1.91
CA MET A 79 2.15 -9.07 -1.52
C MET A 79 1.37 -10.02 -0.60
N ALA A 80 1.37 -11.32 -0.91
CA ALA A 80 0.62 -12.31 -0.14
C ALA A 80 1.14 -12.45 1.30
N GLU A 81 2.46 -12.33 1.50
CA GLU A 81 3.08 -12.38 2.82
C GLU A 81 2.66 -11.17 3.67
N PHE A 82 2.65 -9.97 3.09
CA PHE A 82 2.26 -8.76 3.81
C PHE A 82 0.79 -8.74 4.21
N ILE A 83 -0.12 -9.20 3.33
CA ILE A 83 -1.55 -9.32 3.67
C ILE A 83 -1.71 -10.29 4.84
N ALA A 84 -1.11 -11.48 4.75
CA ALA A 84 -1.21 -12.50 5.79
C ALA A 84 -0.60 -12.05 7.14
N GLN A 85 0.39 -11.16 7.13
CA GLN A 85 0.92 -10.55 8.36
C GLN A 85 -0.06 -9.52 8.93
N TRP A 86 -0.59 -8.62 8.10
CA TRP A 86 -1.52 -7.59 8.52
C TRP A 86 -2.81 -8.16 9.13
N GLU A 87 -3.40 -9.18 8.51
CA GLU A 87 -4.62 -9.84 8.99
C GLU A 87 -4.44 -10.54 10.34
N LYS A 88 -3.21 -10.93 10.70
CA LYS A 88 -2.90 -11.49 12.03
C LYS A 88 -2.79 -10.41 13.10
N GLU A 89 -2.26 -9.25 12.74
CA GLU A 89 -2.00 -8.13 13.64
C GLU A 89 -3.25 -7.26 13.87
N VAL A 90 -4.16 -7.22 12.90
CA VAL A 90 -5.47 -6.55 12.99
C VAL A 90 -6.56 -7.61 12.84
N PRO A 91 -7.09 -8.19 13.93
CA PRO A 91 -8.21 -9.11 13.85
C PRO A 91 -9.38 -8.38 13.18
N GLY A 92 -9.86 -8.92 12.06
CA GLY A 92 -10.90 -8.28 11.25
C GLY A 92 -12.11 -7.87 12.09
N ILE A 93 -12.55 -6.63 11.92
CA ILE A 93 -13.98 -6.36 11.98
C ILE A 93 -14.53 -7.10 10.76
N GLU A 94 -15.12 -8.28 10.98
CA GLU A 94 -15.88 -8.99 9.96
C GLU A 94 -16.89 -8.00 9.35
N SER A 95 -16.79 -7.79 8.04
CA SER A 95 -17.76 -7.02 7.25
C SER A 95 -19.10 -7.75 7.16
#